data_AF-A0A441TCH0-F1
#
_entry.id   AF-A0A441TCH0-F1
#
_cell.length_a   1.000
_cell.length_b   1.000
_cell.length_c   1.000
_cell.angle_alpha   90.00
_cell.angle_beta   90.00
_cell.angle_gamma   90.00
#
_symmetry.space_group_name_H-M   'P 1'
#
loop_
_entity.id
_entity.type
_entity.pdbx_description
1 polymer ?
#
loop_
_entity_poly.entity_id
_entity_poly.type
_entity_poly.pdbx_seq_one_letter_code
_entity_poly.pdbx_strand_id
1 'polypeptide(L)' 'EGMHVTYTQDKSVFVNQLLGDLQNHVMIAVILVFIVILYALSGRASLLIGLAIPSSFLIGILLLAMMGYTINM' A
#
# COMPACT_ATOMS: atom_id res chain seq x y z
N GLU A 1 19.27 -2.13 40.95
CA GLU A 1 19.35 -2.49 39.53
C GLU A 1 17.93 -2.46 38.95
N GLY A 2 17.81 -2.01 37.70
CA GLY A 2 16.62 -1.33 37.16
C GLY A 2 15.38 -2.19 36.95
N MET A 3 14.21 -1.56 37.12
CA MET A 3 12.89 -2.09 36.77
C MET A 3 12.68 -1.99 35.25
N HIS A 4 12.49 -3.13 34.57
CA HIS A 4 12.02 -3.15 33.19
C HIS A 4 10.50 -2.98 33.14
N VAL A 5 10.05 -1.78 32.78
CA VAL A 5 8.64 -1.49 32.49
C VAL A 5 8.34 -1.96 31.06
N THR A 6 7.54 -3.00 30.93
CA THR A 6 7.05 -3.52 29.64
C THR A 6 5.59 -3.13 29.45
N TYR A 7 5.24 -2.61 28.27
CA TYR A 7 3.86 -2.27 27.91
C TYR A 7 3.13 -3.51 27.38
N THR A 8 2.42 -4.22 28.26
CA THR A 8 1.48 -5.28 27.86
C THR A 8 0.20 -4.63 27.34
N GLN A 9 -0.20 -4.91 26.09
CA GLN A 9 -1.26 -4.23 25.29
C GLN A 9 -0.81 -3.02 24.46
N ASP A 10 0.43 -3.02 23.96
CA ASP A 10 0.79 -2.09 22.89
C ASP A 10 0.04 -2.44 21.58
N LYS A 11 -1.17 -1.89 21.43
CA LYS A 11 -1.98 -2.00 20.21
C LYS A 11 -1.29 -1.36 19.00
N SER A 12 -0.33 -0.46 19.22
CA SER A 12 0.43 0.18 18.15
C SER A 12 1.28 -0.84 17.39
N VAL A 13 1.85 -1.85 18.07
CA VAL A 13 2.61 -2.93 17.41
C VAL A 13 1.69 -3.73 16.48
N PHE A 14 0.49 -4.08 16.96
CA PHE A 14 -0.51 -4.81 16.18
C PHE A 14 -1.05 -3.98 15.01
N VAL A 15 -1.33 -2.69 15.21
CA VAL A 15 -1.78 -1.77 14.15
C VAL A 15 -0.69 -1.61 13.09
N ASN A 16 0.58 -1.43 13.47
CA ASN A 16 1.67 -1.35 12.49
C ASN A 16 1.86 -2.66 11.71
N GLN A 17 1.65 -3.82 12.34
CA GLN A 17 1.62 -5.10 11.64
C GLN A 17 0.47 -5.17 10.63
N LEU A 18 -0.75 -4.80 11.02
CA LEU A 18 -1.89 -4.74 10.11
C LEU A 18 -1.64 -3.76 8.94
N LEU A 19 -1.09 -2.57 9.22
CA LEU A 19 -0.73 -1.60 8.18
C LEU A 19 0.31 -2.18 7.21
N GLY A 20 1.32 -2.88 7.74
CA GLY A 20 2.34 -3.56 6.94
C GLY A 20 1.77 -4.69 6.06
N ASP A 21 0.90 -5.52 6.64
CA ASP A 21 0.21 -6.58 5.92
C ASP A 21 -0.67 -6.01 4.81
N LEU A 22 -1.41 -4.94 5.08
CA LEU A 22 -2.27 -4.29 4.08
C LEU A 22 -1.46 -3.64 2.97
N GLN A 23 -0.38 -2.93 3.30
CA GLN A 23 0.54 -2.39 2.30
C GLN A 23 1.08 -3.49 1.39
N ASN A 24 1.45 -4.64 1.97
CA ASN A 24 1.97 -5.77 1.22
C ASN A 24 0.90 -6.38 0.29
N HIS A 25 -0.32 -6.61 0.78
CA HIS A 25 -1.42 -7.13 -0.06
C HIS A 25 -1.79 -6.18 -1.20
N VAL A 26 -1.87 -4.87 -0.94
CA VAL A 26 -2.12 -3.85 -1.96
C VAL A 26 -1.01 -3.85 -3.01
N MET A 27 0.25 -3.91 -2.60
CA MET A 27 1.39 -3.95 -3.52
C MET A 27 1.32 -5.19 -4.42
N ILE A 28 1.02 -6.36 -3.84
CA ILE A 28 0.83 -7.61 -4.59
C ILE A 28 -0.31 -7.48 -5.60
N ALA A 29 -1.45 -6.93 -5.21
CA ALA A 29 -2.60 -6.76 -6.09
C ALA A 29 -2.27 -5.85 -7.28
N VAL A 30 -1.59 -4.73 -7.04
CA VAL A 30 -1.16 -3.79 -8.08
C VAL A 30 -0.19 -4.45 -9.07
N ILE A 31 0.79 -5.22 -8.58
CA ILE A 31 1.74 -5.95 -9.42
C ILE A 31 1.02 -7.01 -10.27
N LEU A 32 0.08 -7.75 -9.68
CA LEU A 32 -0.71 -8.74 -10.41
C LEU A 32 -1.52 -8.11 -11.55
N VAL A 33 -2.22 -7.01 -11.28
CA VAL A 33 -2.97 -6.27 -12.29
C VAL A 33 -2.05 -5.77 -13.40
N PHE A 34 -0.86 -5.26 -13.06
CA PHE A 34 0.15 -4.84 -14.04
C PHE A 34 0.52 -5.96 -15.01
N ILE A 35 0.84 -7.15 -14.48
CA ILE A 35 1.21 -8.32 -15.28
C ILE A 35 0.05 -8.76 -16.19
N VAL A 36 -1.17 -8.83 -15.64
CA VAL A 36 -2.37 -9.22 -16.40
C VAL A 36 -2.63 -8.27 -17.57
N ILE A 37 -2.46 -6.96 -17.38
CA ILE A 37 -2.66 -5.96 -18.44
C ILE A 37 -1.57 -6.05 -19.52
N LEU A 38 -0.31 -6.26 -19.12
CA LEU A 38 0.77 -6.50 -20.09
C LEU A 38 0.51 -7.72 -20.96
N TYR A 39 -0.11 -8.76 -20.41
CA TYR A 39 -0.44 -9.98 -21.14
C TYR A 39 -1.70 -9.83 -22.01
N ALA A 40 -2.71 -9.09 -21.54
CA ALA A 40 -4.00 -8.98 -22.21
C ALA A 40 -4.04 -7.92 -23.34
N LEU A 41 -3.23 -6.86 -23.25
CA LEU A 41 -3.25 -5.74 -24.20
C LEU A 41 -1.98 -5.68 -25.07
N SER A 42 -2.10 -5.13 -26.28
CA SER A 42 -0.94 -4.93 -27.17
C SER A 42 0.07 -3.94 -26.58
N GLY A 43 1.36 -4.21 -26.83
CA GLY A 43 2.49 -3.69 -26.03
C GLY A 43 2.59 -2.17 -25.85
N ARG A 44 1.98 -1.36 -26.74
CA ARG A 44 1.99 0.11 -26.60
C ARG A 44 0.96 0.61 -25.60
N ALA A 45 -0.25 0.05 -25.63
CA ALA A 45 -1.32 0.43 -24.72
C ALA A 45 -1.08 -0.13 -23.32
N SER A 46 -0.51 -1.34 -23.23
CA SER A 46 -0.28 -2.00 -21.95
C SER A 46 0.81 -1.32 -21.10
N LEU A 47 1.84 -0.72 -21.71
CA LEU A 47 2.84 0.07 -20.98
C LEU A 47 2.25 1.34 -20.37
N LEU A 48 1.43 2.07 -21.13
CA LEU A 48 0.80 3.30 -20.65
C LEU A 48 -0.20 3.00 -19.53
N ILE A 49 -1.06 2.00 -19.72
CA ILE A 49 -2.07 1.61 -18.73
C ILE A 49 -1.42 0.96 -17.50
N GLY A 50 -0.39 0.15 -17.72
CA GLY A 50 0.37 -0.50 -16.66
C GLY A 50 1.08 0.50 -15.74
N LEU A 51 1.55 1.65 -16.25
CA LEU A 51 2.09 2.70 -15.39
C LEU A 51 0.99 3.56 -14.74
N ALA A 52 -0.10 3.83 -15.45
CA ALA A 52 -1.17 4.72 -14.99
C ALA A 52 -1.90 4.21 -13.73
N ILE A 53 -2.19 2.91 -13.65
CA ILE A 53 -2.92 2.33 -12.50
C ILE A 53 -2.12 2.41 -11.18
N PRO A 54 -0.88 1.89 -11.07
CA PRO A 54 -0.07 2.03 -9.86
C PRO A 54 0.21 3.50 -9.52
N SER A 55 0.51 4.34 -10.52
CA SER A 55 0.85 5.74 -10.29
C SER A 55 -0.33 6.55 -9.77
N SER A 56 -1.53 6.37 -10.33
CA SER A 56 -2.76 7.03 -9.84
C SER A 56 -3.10 6.63 -8.40
N PHE A 57 -2.91 5.36 -8.04
CA PHE A 57 -3.10 4.89 -6.67
C PHE A 57 -2.12 5.56 -5.69
N LEU A 58 -0.84 5.60 -6.06
CA LEU A 58 0.21 6.25 -5.24
C LEU A 58 -0.04 7.76 -5.09
N ILE A 59 -0.40 8.44 -6.17
CA ILE A 59 -0.73 9.86 -6.16
C ILE A 59 -1.98 10.11 -5.30
N GLY A 60 -2.98 9.24 -5.37
CA GLY A 60 -4.17 9.32 -4.52
C GLY A 60 -3.83 9.26 -3.04
N ILE A 61 -3.02 8.28 -2.61
CA ILE A 61 -2.55 8.16 -1.23
C ILE A 61 -1.70 9.38 -0.82
N LEU A 62 -0.81 9.83 -1.70
CA LEU A 62 0.05 10.99 -1.45
C LEU A 62 -0.79 12.26 -1.22
N LEU A 63 -1.81 12.49 -2.05
CA LEU A 63 -2.70 13.65 -1.92
C LEU A 63 -3.51 13.56 -0.62
N LEU A 64 -4.04 12.39 -0.28
CA LEU A 64 -4.74 12.18 0.99
C LEU A 64 -3.81 12.45 2.19
N ALA A 65 -2.56 11.99 2.13
CA ALA A 65 -1.56 12.25 3.16
C ALA A 65 -1.20 13.74 3.26
N MET A 66 -1.06 14.44 2.13
CA MET A 66 -0.81 15.89 2.09
C MET A 66 -1.97 16.70 2.67
N MET A 67 -3.21 16.23 2.50
CA MET A 67 -4.41 16.84 3.07
C MET A 67 -4.60 16.52 4.57
N GLY A 68 -3.71 15.70 5.15
CA GLY A 68 -3.81 15.28 6.56
C GLY A 68 -4.91 14.25 6.80
N TYR A 69 -5.46 13.63 5.75
CA TYR A 69 -6.43 12.57 5.90
C TYR A 69 -5.72 11.28 6.29
N THR A 70 -6.19 10.68 7.37
CA THR A 70 -5.82 9.32 7.73
C THR A 70 -6.59 8.36 6.83
N ILE A 71 -5.90 7.32 6.38
CA ILE A 71 -6.58 6.25 5.67
C ILE A 71 -7.29 5.41 6.73
N ASN A 72 -8.61 5.56 6.78
CA ASN A 72 -9.44 4.71 7.61
C ASN A 72 -9.57 3.34 6.93
N MET A 73 -9.33 2.30 7.70
CA MET A 73 -9.40 0.90 7.28
C MET A 73 -10.24 0.13 8.28
#